data_AF-A0A976ICH2-F1
#
_entry.id   AF-A0A976ICH2-F1
#
_cell.length_a   1.000
_cell.length_b   1.000
_cell.length_c   1.000
_cell.angle_alpha   90.00
_cell.angle_beta   90.00
_cell.angle_gamma   90.00
#
_symmetry.space_group_name_H-M   'P 1'
#
loop_
_entity.id
_entity.type
_entity.pdbx_description
1 polymer ?
#
loop_
_entity_poly.entity_id
_entity_poly.type
_entity_poly.pdbx_seq_one_letter_code
_entity_poly.pdbx_strand_id
1 'polypeptide(L)'
;MEIYNTLVQELLAAAARMEDIEMELSDLQLALLEDHEEVEVYTDEIADCCDRIGAIDDFVSEIDAGHVPAIADLASVVSNMAEEREDEEAMLQRLGEVRACHEQQIQHMTSKLTTLQEERLLLQKKSAHVWCALHRTGVLKLRLVEPHVKVV
;
A
#
# COMPACT_ATOMS: atom_id res chain seq x y z
N MET A 1 -18.14 -3.06 43.09
CA MET A 1 -18.99 -2.68 41.95
C MET A 1 -18.21 -1.85 40.93
N GLU A 2 -17.36 -0.92 41.39
CA GLU A 2 -16.50 -0.07 40.54
C GLU A 2 -15.52 -0.85 39.62
N ILE A 3 -14.80 -1.85 40.14
CA ILE A 3 -13.85 -2.65 39.34
C ILE A 3 -14.50 -3.32 38.12
N TYR A 4 -15.75 -3.78 38.27
CA TYR A 4 -16.48 -4.40 37.15
C TYR A 4 -16.90 -3.41 36.09
N ASN A 5 -17.30 -2.20 36.52
CA ASN A 5 -17.59 -1.12 35.58
C ASN A 5 -16.33 -0.77 34.80
N THR A 6 -15.17 -0.68 35.45
CA THR A 6 -13.89 -0.45 34.78
C THR A 6 -13.57 -1.52 33.73
N LEU A 7 -13.68 -2.81 34.07
CA LEU A 7 -13.42 -3.90 33.11
C LEU A 7 -14.39 -3.92 31.92
N VAL A 8 -15.66 -3.55 32.14
CA VAL A 8 -16.64 -3.41 31.06
C VAL A 8 -16.30 -2.22 30.17
N GLN A 9 -15.91 -1.08 30.75
CA GLN A 9 -15.46 0.08 29.96
C GLN A 9 -14.19 -0.23 29.15
N GLU A 10 -13.25 -0.99 29.72
CA GLU A 10 -12.05 -1.45 29.00
C GLU A 10 -12.41 -2.34 27.79
N LEU A 11 -13.39 -3.24 27.94
CA LEU A 11 -13.87 -4.05 26.81
C LEU A 11 -14.56 -3.21 25.74
N LEU A 12 -15.38 -2.23 26.13
CA LEU A 12 -16.05 -1.33 25.17
C LEU A 12 -15.02 -0.48 24.41
N ALA A 13 -14.03 0.07 25.12
CA ALA A 13 -12.94 0.83 24.50
C ALA A 13 -12.09 -0.05 23.56
N ALA A 14 -11.78 -1.28 23.96
CA ALA A 14 -11.05 -2.22 23.12
C ALA A 14 -11.86 -2.61 21.86
N ALA A 15 -13.18 -2.81 21.98
CA ALA A 15 -14.04 -3.09 20.83
C ALA A 15 -14.10 -1.91 19.85
N ALA A 16 -14.28 -0.68 20.35
CA ALA A 16 -14.27 0.52 19.51
C ALA A 16 -12.93 0.68 18.77
N ARG A 17 -11.79 0.51 19.47
CA ARG A 17 -10.48 0.57 18.82
C ARG A 17 -10.28 -0.56 17.80
N MET A 18 -10.82 -1.75 18.03
CA MET A 18 -10.75 -2.84 17.06
C MET A 18 -11.52 -2.51 15.77
N GLU A 19 -12.69 -1.87 15.87
CA GLU A 19 -13.46 -1.39 14.72
C GLU A 19 -12.68 -0.32 13.94
N ASP A 20 -12.06 0.64 14.64
CA ASP A 20 -11.19 1.64 14.01
C ASP A 20 -10.01 0.98 13.26
N ILE A 21 -9.35 0.01 13.89
CA ILE A 21 -8.22 -0.72 13.28
C ILE A 21 -8.68 -1.49 12.04
N GLU A 22 -9.85 -2.12 12.06
CA GLU A 22 -10.38 -2.86 10.91
C GLU A 22 -10.64 -1.95 9.72
N MET A 23 -11.19 -0.75 9.96
CA MET A 23 -11.35 0.28 8.94
C MET A 23 -10.00 0.76 8.41
N GLU A 24 -9.07 1.14 9.29
CA GLU A 24 -7.73 1.59 8.89
C GLU A 24 -6.96 0.52 8.10
N LEU A 25 -7.09 -0.76 8.47
CA LEU A 25 -6.46 -1.86 7.74
C LEU A 25 -7.05 -2.01 6.33
N SER A 26 -8.38 -1.87 6.19
CA SER A 26 -9.03 -1.93 4.89
C SER A 26 -8.55 -0.80 3.97
N ASP A 27 -8.51 0.44 4.48
CA ASP A 27 -8.07 1.60 3.72
C ASP A 27 -6.60 1.47 3.29
N LEU A 28 -5.73 1.01 4.21
CA LEU A 28 -4.32 0.79 3.90
C LEU A 28 -4.09 -0.32 2.89
N GLN A 29 -4.89 -1.39 2.92
CA GLN A 29 -4.79 -2.48 1.96
C GLN A 29 -5.19 -2.03 0.55
N LEU A 30 -6.20 -1.18 0.43
CA LEU A 30 -6.60 -0.60 -0.85
C LEU A 30 -5.51 0.33 -1.38
N ALA A 31 -5.01 1.26 -0.56
CA ALA A 31 -3.94 2.18 -0.96
C ALA A 31 -2.64 1.45 -1.32
N LEU A 32 -2.31 0.37 -0.60
CA LEU A 32 -1.16 -0.48 -0.95
C LEU A 32 -1.33 -1.14 -2.31
N LEU A 33 -2.53 -1.61 -2.64
CA LEU A 33 -2.79 -2.22 -3.95
C LEU A 33 -2.60 -1.18 -5.06
N GLU A 34 -3.18 0.01 -4.88
CA GLU A 34 -3.05 1.13 -5.83
C GLU A 34 -1.58 1.49 -6.08
N ASP A 35 -0.77 1.68 -5.03
CA ASP A 35 0.65 2.01 -5.21
C ASP A 35 1.46 0.86 -5.85
N HIS A 36 1.11 -0.41 -5.60
CA HIS A 36 1.78 -1.52 -6.29
C HIS A 36 1.45 -1.52 -7.79
N GLU A 37 0.19 -1.28 -8.15
CA GLU A 37 -0.22 -1.16 -9.55
C GLU A 37 0.51 0.00 -10.24
N GLU A 38 0.63 1.17 -9.59
CA GLU A 38 1.39 2.31 -10.11
C GLU A 38 2.88 1.95 -10.31
N VAL A 39 3.51 1.25 -9.36
CA VAL A 39 4.91 0.80 -9.52
C VAL A 39 5.07 -0.15 -10.70
N GLU A 40 4.11 -1.06 -10.93
CA GLU A 40 4.12 -1.94 -12.10
C GLU A 40 4.02 -1.13 -13.40
N VAL A 41 3.07 -0.20 -13.48
CA VAL A 41 2.90 0.70 -14.65
C VAL A 41 4.18 1.48 -14.94
N TYR A 42 4.75 2.16 -13.94
CA TYR A 42 5.99 2.91 -14.15
C TYR A 42 7.18 2.00 -14.49
N THR A 43 7.19 0.75 -14.02
CA THR A 43 8.24 -0.20 -14.39
C THR A 43 8.16 -0.57 -15.87
N ASP A 44 6.95 -0.78 -16.39
CA ASP A 44 6.73 -1.04 -17.81
C ASP A 44 7.08 0.20 -18.66
N GLU A 45 6.65 1.40 -18.25
CA GLU A 45 6.97 2.64 -18.96
C GLU A 45 8.48 2.94 -18.98
N ILE A 46 9.20 2.61 -17.90
CA ILE A 46 10.66 2.70 -17.84
C ILE A 46 11.31 1.73 -18.83
N ALA A 47 10.81 0.50 -18.92
CA ALA A 47 11.33 -0.49 -19.87
C ALA A 47 11.12 0.00 -21.31
N ASP A 48 9.94 0.51 -21.63
CA ASP A 48 9.63 1.10 -22.94
C ASP A 48 10.57 2.27 -23.27
N CYS A 49 10.86 3.16 -22.31
CA CYS A 49 11.83 4.25 -22.51
C CYS A 49 13.23 3.71 -22.80
N CYS A 50 13.68 2.69 -22.06
CA CYS A 50 14.98 2.06 -22.29
C CYS A 50 15.08 1.44 -23.69
N ASP A 51 14.02 0.77 -24.15
CA ASP A 51 13.97 0.16 -25.48
C ASP A 51 14.00 1.22 -26.58
N ARG A 52 13.30 2.36 -26.41
CA ARG A 52 13.36 3.50 -27.34
C ARG A 52 14.75 4.11 -27.42
N ILE A 53 15.41 4.32 -26.27
CA ILE A 53 16.80 4.80 -26.23
C ILE A 53 17.73 3.82 -26.96
N GLY A 54 17.59 2.52 -26.69
CA GLY A 54 18.37 1.48 -27.37
C GLY A 54 18.17 1.48 -28.88
N ALA A 55 16.93 1.63 -29.35
CA ALA A 55 16.62 1.72 -30.77
C ALA A 55 17.23 2.97 -31.43
N ILE A 56 17.25 4.11 -30.73
CA ILE A 56 17.90 5.33 -31.20
C ILE A 56 19.42 5.13 -31.30
N ASP A 57 20.04 4.58 -30.24
CA ASP A 57 21.49 4.34 -30.19
C ASP A 57 21.93 3.36 -31.30
N ASP A 58 21.16 2.29 -31.53
CA ASP A 58 21.39 1.34 -32.62
C ASP A 58 21.26 2.01 -33.99
N PHE A 59 20.22 2.81 -34.21
CA PHE A 59 20.01 3.51 -35.47
C PHE A 59 21.13 4.51 -35.80
N VAL A 60 21.55 5.31 -34.81
CA VAL A 60 22.67 6.25 -34.97
C VAL A 60 23.98 5.49 -35.22
N SER A 61 24.21 4.37 -34.54
CA SER A 61 25.38 3.52 -34.78
C SER A 61 25.39 2.92 -36.19
N GLU A 62 24.24 2.52 -36.74
CA GLU A 62 24.14 2.00 -38.11
C GLU A 62 24.40 3.08 -39.16
N ILE A 63 23.97 4.32 -38.89
CA ILE A 63 24.30 5.49 -39.70
C ILE A 63 25.81 5.70 -39.74
N ASP A 64 26.46 5.72 -38.57
CA ASP A 64 27.90 5.97 -38.45
C ASP A 64 28.75 4.88 -39.10
N ALA A 65 28.26 3.63 -39.08
CA ALA A 65 28.87 2.51 -39.78
C ALA A 65 28.65 2.53 -41.31
N GLY A 66 27.81 3.44 -41.82
CA GLY A 66 27.46 3.54 -43.24
C GLY A 66 26.58 2.38 -43.73
N HIS A 67 25.87 1.70 -42.83
CA HIS A 67 24.96 0.60 -43.15
C HIS A 67 23.58 1.09 -43.60
N VAL A 68 23.24 2.33 -43.31
CA VAL A 68 21.96 2.95 -43.70
C VAL A 68 22.05 3.51 -45.13
N PRO A 69 21.02 3.31 -45.99
CA PRO A 69 20.97 3.90 -47.33
C PRO A 69 21.15 5.41 -47.32
N ALA A 70 21.49 5.99 -48.48
CA ALA A 70 21.70 7.44 -48.61
C ALA A 70 20.44 8.24 -48.20
N ILE A 71 20.48 8.86 -47.02
CA ILE A 71 19.49 9.81 -46.51
C ILE A 71 19.85 11.20 -47.05
N ALA A 72 18.88 11.89 -47.64
CA ALA A 72 19.10 13.18 -48.30
C ALA A 72 19.55 14.31 -47.34
N ASP A 73 19.27 14.19 -46.04
CA ASP A 73 19.68 15.11 -45.00
C ASP A 73 20.08 14.36 -43.71
N LEU A 74 21.21 13.64 -43.78
CA LEU A 74 21.68 12.81 -42.69
C LEU A 74 21.96 13.60 -41.40
N ALA A 75 22.49 14.83 -41.54
CA ALA A 75 22.85 15.67 -40.39
C ALA A 75 21.61 16.08 -39.59
N SER A 76 20.52 16.44 -40.27
CA SER A 76 19.24 16.73 -39.62
C SER A 76 18.67 15.51 -38.91
N VAL A 77 18.70 14.33 -39.56
CA VAL A 77 18.22 13.09 -38.94
C VAL A 77 18.99 12.75 -37.67
N VAL A 78 20.32 12.79 -37.69
CA VAL A 78 21.14 12.53 -36.50
C VAL A 78 20.89 13.56 -35.40
N SER A 79 20.70 14.83 -35.75
CA SER A 79 20.33 15.87 -34.78
C SER A 79 18.98 15.59 -34.11
N ASN A 80 17.96 15.18 -34.88
CA ASN A 80 16.65 14.84 -34.34
C ASN A 80 16.71 13.62 -33.41
N MET A 81 17.48 12.60 -33.80
CA MET A 81 17.67 11.41 -32.95
C MET A 81 18.37 11.77 -31.62
N ALA A 82 19.32 12.70 -31.64
CA ALA A 82 19.96 13.18 -30.41
C ALA A 82 18.97 13.94 -29.50
N GLU A 83 18.08 14.75 -30.07
CA GLU A 83 17.00 15.42 -29.33
C GLU A 83 16.00 14.42 -28.75
N GLU A 84 15.52 13.46 -29.55
CA GLU A 84 14.63 12.39 -29.09
C GLU A 84 15.28 11.59 -27.95
N ARG A 85 16.57 11.28 -28.05
CA ARG A 85 17.31 10.58 -26.99
C ARG A 85 17.38 11.39 -25.69
N GLU A 86 17.62 12.70 -25.78
CA GLU A 86 17.64 13.59 -24.61
C GLU A 86 16.25 13.65 -23.95
N ASP A 87 15.19 13.72 -24.74
CA ASP A 87 13.80 13.71 -24.26
C ASP A 87 13.46 12.39 -23.54
N GLU A 88 13.88 11.24 -24.08
CA GLU A 88 13.68 9.93 -23.46
C GLU A 88 14.48 9.79 -22.16
N GLU A 89 15.71 10.29 -22.08
CA GLU A 89 16.50 10.30 -20.85
C GLU A 89 15.86 11.18 -19.77
N ALA A 90 15.33 12.34 -20.15
CA ALA A 90 14.61 13.22 -19.24
C ALA A 90 13.31 12.57 -18.73
N MET A 91 12.61 11.83 -19.58
CA MET A 91 11.42 11.07 -19.20
C MET A 91 11.78 9.92 -18.25
N LEU A 92 12.83 9.16 -18.55
CA LEU A 92 13.34 8.07 -17.72
C LEU A 92 13.68 8.55 -16.31
N GLN A 93 14.31 9.72 -16.18
CA GLN A 93 14.59 10.30 -14.87
C GLN A 93 13.30 10.59 -14.09
N ARG A 94 12.30 11.22 -14.72
CA ARG A 94 11.02 11.55 -14.06
C ARG A 94 10.26 10.31 -13.63
N LEU A 95 10.17 9.31 -14.50
CA LEU A 95 9.54 8.03 -14.19
C LEU A 95 10.24 7.35 -13.00
N GLY A 96 11.57 7.34 -12.99
CA GLY A 96 12.35 6.80 -11.88
C GLY A 96 12.08 7.52 -10.55
N GLU A 97 11.97 8.85 -10.55
CA GLU A 97 11.65 9.65 -9.37
C GLU A 97 10.23 9.36 -8.84
N VAL A 98 9.23 9.30 -9.73
CA VAL A 98 7.84 9.00 -9.34
C VAL A 98 7.70 7.57 -8.83
N ARG A 99 8.29 6.59 -9.52
CA ARG A 99 8.33 5.19 -9.08
C ARG A 99 8.96 5.05 -7.70
N ALA A 100 10.08 5.73 -7.44
CA ALA A 100 10.74 5.70 -6.13
C ALA A 100 9.87 6.31 -5.02
N CYS A 101 9.03 7.30 -5.34
CA CYS A 101 8.05 7.87 -4.41
C CYS A 101 7.01 6.82 -3.99
N HIS A 102 6.40 6.12 -4.95
CA HIS A 102 5.44 5.05 -4.67
C HIS A 102 6.09 3.89 -3.90
N GLU A 103 7.32 3.49 -4.22
CA GLU A 103 8.05 2.47 -3.44
C GLU A 103 8.25 2.89 -1.97
N GLN A 104 8.53 4.16 -1.70
CA GLN A 104 8.62 4.68 -0.33
C GLN A 104 7.26 4.66 0.39
N GLN A 105 6.18 5.01 -0.31
CA GLN A 105 4.81 4.97 0.22
C GLN A 105 4.42 3.53 0.58
N ILE A 106 4.71 2.56 -0.29
CA ILE A 106 4.52 1.12 -0.04
C ILE A 106 5.25 0.69 1.23
N GLN A 107 6.53 1.06 1.38
CA GLN A 107 7.31 0.70 2.56
C GLN A 107 6.69 1.28 3.84
N HIS A 108 6.30 2.56 3.81
CA HIS A 108 5.66 3.22 4.94
C HIS A 108 4.32 2.56 5.31
N MET A 109 3.45 2.30 4.32
CA MET A 109 2.16 1.67 4.55
C MET A 109 2.29 0.23 5.02
N THR A 110 3.26 -0.53 4.49
CA THR A 110 3.57 -1.88 4.96
C THR A 110 3.95 -1.88 6.44
N SER A 111 4.80 -0.94 6.86
CA SER A 111 5.15 -0.78 8.29
C SER A 111 3.97 -0.36 9.16
N LYS A 112 3.06 0.47 8.65
CA LYS A 112 1.84 0.84 9.38
C LYS A 112 0.90 -0.37 9.51
N LEU A 113 0.75 -1.15 8.45
CA LEU A 113 -0.07 -2.35 8.41
C LEU A 113 0.41 -3.39 9.44
N THR A 114 1.72 -3.65 9.53
CA THR A 114 2.27 -4.57 10.55
C THR A 114 1.98 -4.07 11.96
N THR A 115 2.15 -2.77 12.20
CA THR A 115 1.88 -2.15 13.52
C THR A 115 0.42 -2.30 13.93
N LEU A 116 -0.52 -2.03 13.02
CA LEU A 116 -1.95 -2.19 13.28
C LEU A 116 -2.36 -3.66 13.50
N GLN A 117 -1.74 -4.60 12.78
CA GLN A 117 -1.96 -6.03 12.98
C GLN A 117 -1.48 -6.49 14.36
N GLU A 118 -0.33 -6.01 14.83
CA GLU A 118 0.18 -6.27 16.17
C GLU A 118 -0.72 -5.67 17.25
N GLU A 119 -1.18 -4.43 17.06
CA GLU A 119 -2.12 -3.78 17.97
C GLU A 119 -3.43 -4.56 18.07
N ARG A 120 -4.00 -4.98 16.94
CA ARG A 120 -5.21 -5.81 16.89
C ARG A 120 -5.04 -7.09 17.68
N LEU A 121 -3.93 -7.80 17.49
CA LEU A 121 -3.64 -9.05 18.20
C LEU A 121 -3.53 -8.81 19.72
N LEU A 122 -2.88 -7.71 20.12
CA LEU A 122 -2.76 -7.34 21.53
C LEU A 122 -4.12 -7.03 22.15
N LEU A 123 -4.98 -6.27 21.45
CA LEU A 123 -6.33 -5.96 21.89
C LEU A 123 -7.18 -7.22 22.02
N GLN A 124 -7.14 -8.12 21.03
CA GLN A 124 -7.82 -9.43 21.11
C GLN A 124 -7.40 -10.22 22.34
N LYS A 125 -6.09 -10.29 22.62
CA LYS A 125 -5.56 -10.98 23.80
C LYS A 125 -6.01 -10.34 25.11
N LYS A 126 -5.97 -9.00 25.20
CA LYS A 126 -6.44 -8.25 26.38
C LYS A 126 -7.93 -8.46 26.60
N SER A 127 -8.75 -8.32 25.56
CA SER A 127 -10.20 -8.54 25.63
C SER A 127 -10.54 -9.96 26.08
N ALA A 128 -9.84 -10.98 25.59
CA ALA A 128 -10.02 -12.35 26.04
C ALA A 128 -9.69 -12.54 27.53
N HIS A 129 -8.62 -11.91 28.02
CA HIS A 129 -8.28 -11.96 29.45
C HIS A 129 -9.33 -11.28 30.33
N VAL A 130 -9.81 -10.09 29.93
CA VAL A 130 -10.84 -9.36 30.65
C VAL A 130 -12.15 -10.15 30.65
N TRP A 131 -12.55 -10.71 29.51
CA TRP A 131 -13.71 -11.60 29.41
C TRP A 131 -13.61 -12.80 30.35
N CYS A 132 -12.47 -13.48 30.36
CA CYS A 132 -12.19 -14.60 31.27
C CYS A 132 -12.22 -14.19 32.74
N ALA A 133 -11.80 -12.97 33.09
CA ALA A 133 -11.87 -12.45 34.45
C ALA A 133 -13.33 -12.21 34.86
N LEU A 134 -14.11 -11.52 34.01
CA LEU A 134 -15.54 -11.25 34.23
C LEU A 134 -16.34 -12.56 34.39
N HIS A 135 -16.07 -13.56 33.55
CA HIS A 135 -16.71 -14.88 33.65
C HIS A 135 -16.39 -15.58 34.97
N ARG A 136 -15.11 -15.62 35.38
CA ARG A 136 -14.68 -16.23 36.65
C ARG A 136 -15.27 -15.55 37.88
N THR A 137 -15.51 -14.24 37.80
CA THR A 137 -16.15 -13.47 38.88
C THR A 137 -17.68 -13.60 38.93
N GLY A 138 -18.30 -14.36 38.04
CA GLY A 138 -19.74 -14.65 38.07
C GLY A 138 -20.64 -13.51 37.56
N VAL A 139 -20.08 -12.44 37.00
CA VAL A 139 -20.85 -11.28 36.49
C VAL A 139 -21.79 -11.67 35.34
N LEU A 140 -21.45 -12.72 34.57
CA LEU A 140 -22.33 -13.27 33.52
C LEU A 140 -23.51 -14.09 34.06
N LYS A 141 -23.55 -14.46 35.35
CA LYS A 141 -24.71 -15.17 35.94
C LYS A 141 -25.91 -14.25 36.24
N LEU A 142 -25.75 -12.92 36.16
CA LEU A 142 -26.76 -11.94 36.56
C LEU A 142 -27.72 -11.47 35.45
N ARG A 143 -27.68 -12.06 34.24
CA ARG A 143 -28.60 -11.68 33.14
C ARG A 143 -29.49 -12.82 32.60
N LEU A 144 -29.50 -14.00 33.21
CA LEU A 144 -30.32 -15.14 32.77
C LEU A 144 -31.37 -15.61 33.78
N VAL A 145 -31.64 -14.85 34.85
CA VAL A 145 -32.73 -15.17 35.78
C VAL A 145 -33.63 -13.95 35.95
N GLU A 146 -34.60 -13.81 35.05
CA GLU A 146 -35.93 -13.33 35.37
C GLU A 146 -36.95 -13.84 34.34
N PRO A 147 -37.68 -14.92 34.64
CA PRO A 147 -38.99 -15.15 34.07
C PRO A 147 -40.01 -15.18 35.20
N HIS A 148 -40.48 -14.01 35.62
CA HIS A 148 -41.71 -13.90 36.41
C HIS A 148 -42.66 -12.89 35.79
N VAL A 149 -43.21 -13.27 34.63
CA VAL A 149 -44.54 -12.80 34.22
C VAL A 149 -45.52 -13.93 34.56
N LYS A 150 -46.23 -13.78 35.69
CA LYS A 150 -47.48 -14.52 35.93
C LYS A 150 -48.56 -13.83 35.11
N VAL A 151 -49.07 -14.51 34.10
CA VAL A 151 -50.34 -14.17 33.46
C VAL A 151 -51.46 -14.73 34.34
N VAL A 152 -52.30 -13.84 34.86
CA VAL A 152 -53.66 -14.16 35.33
C VAL A 152 -54.60 -13.94 34.15
#